data_AF-A0A1Q6SQQ0-F1
#
_entry.id   AF-A0A1Q6SQQ0-F1
#
_cell.length_a   1.000
_cell.length_b   1.000
_cell.length_c   1.000
_cell.angle_alpha   90.00
_cell.angle_beta   90.00
_cell.angle_gamma   90.00
#
_symmetry.space_group_name_H-M   'P 1'
#
loop_
_entity.id
_entity.type
_entity.pdbx_description
1 polymer ?
#
loop_
_entity_poly.entity_id
_entity_poly.type
_entity_poly.pdbx_seq_one_letter_code
_entity_poly.pdbx_strand_id
1 'polypeptide(L)'
;MADRNFQKKKRNDVRRKRRAVLIFTGEGKNNTEKQYFLSFQEQHGKYSIQFVNTGFDTDPRGMLKSMESAWKRYELSAKNGDKAYIVLDMDCNPRKVKLVKELEVL
;
A
#
# COMPACT_ATOMS: atom_id res chain seq x y z
N MET A 1 42.47 19.83 22.61
CA MET A 1 41.91 18.73 21.80
C MET A 1 40.55 18.41 22.39
N ALA A 2 39.46 18.48 21.60
CA ALA A 2 38.12 18.24 22.13
C ALA A 2 37.83 16.74 22.17
N ASP A 3 37.62 16.21 23.38
CA ASP A 3 37.22 14.81 23.60
C ASP A 3 35.85 14.56 22.96
N ARG A 4 35.84 13.79 21.87
CA ARG A 4 34.59 13.32 21.25
C ARG A 4 34.11 12.10 22.02
N ASN A 5 33.20 12.32 22.96
CA ASN A 5 32.58 11.25 23.73
C ASN A 5 31.51 10.52 22.86
N PHE A 6 31.92 9.47 22.17
CA PHE A 6 31.00 8.61 21.40
C PHE A 6 30.21 7.70 22.35
N GLN A 7 29.01 8.14 22.74
CA GLN A 7 28.10 7.28 23.49
C GLN A 7 27.57 6.15 22.60
N LYS A 8 27.86 4.90 22.97
CA LYS A 8 27.31 3.71 22.31
C LYS A 8 25.78 3.73 22.43
N LYS A 9 25.08 3.55 21.30
CA LYS A 9 23.62 3.33 21.29
C LYS A 9 23.29 2.12 22.18
N LYS A 10 22.34 2.29 23.11
CA LYS A 10 21.82 1.19 23.93
C LYS A 10 21.08 0.18 23.04
N ARG A 11 21.27 -1.12 23.29
CA ARG A 11 20.47 -2.20 22.68
C ARG A 11 19.00 -1.96 23.04
N ASN A 12 18.09 -2.15 22.08
CA ASN A 12 16.65 -1.81 22.14
C ASN A 12 16.26 -0.31 22.17
N ASP A 13 17.17 0.63 21.87
CA ASP A 13 16.82 2.04 21.65
C ASP A 13 16.20 2.23 20.24
N VAL A 14 15.05 1.59 20.00
CA VAL A 14 14.29 1.70 18.74
C VAL A 14 13.57 3.04 18.72
N ARG A 15 14.29 4.11 18.35
CA ARG A 15 13.70 5.46 18.18
C ARG A 15 12.98 5.65 16.85
N ARG A 16 13.11 4.71 15.92
CA ARG A 16 12.57 4.87 14.58
C ARG A 16 11.06 4.65 14.61
N LYS A 17 10.28 5.74 14.45
CA LYS A 17 8.84 5.65 14.22
C LYS A 17 8.57 4.73 13.02
N ARG A 18 7.63 3.80 13.17
CA ARG A 18 7.14 2.94 12.09
C ARG A 18 6.68 3.81 10.91
N ARG A 19 7.06 3.45 9.69
CA ARG A 19 6.51 4.04 8.47
C ARG A 19 5.14 3.43 8.22
N ALA A 20 4.13 4.28 8.00
CA ALA A 20 2.81 3.81 7.60
C ALA A 20 2.91 3.04 6.28
N VAL A 21 2.15 1.95 6.15
CA VAL A 21 2.14 1.07 4.98
C VAL A 21 0.99 1.45 4.07
N LEU A 22 1.30 1.61 2.78
CA LEU A 22 0.31 1.77 1.73
C LEU A 22 0.33 0.50 0.88
N ILE A 23 -0.77 -0.25 0.89
CA ILE A 23 -0.94 -1.38 -0.03
C ILE A 23 -1.70 -0.94 -1.27
N PHE A 24 -1.22 -1.35 -2.43
CA PHE A 24 -1.83 -1.08 -3.73
C PHE A 24 -2.11 -2.39 -4.45
N THR A 25 -3.15 -2.38 -5.28
CA THR A 25 -3.31 -3.33 -6.37
C THR A 25 -3.84 -2.63 -7.60
N GLY A 26 -3.65 -3.23 -8.78
CA GLY A 26 -4.05 -2.68 -10.07
C GLY A 26 -4.51 -3.79 -11.02
N GLU A 27 -5.21 -3.40 -12.08
CA GLU A 27 -5.70 -4.33 -13.11
C GLU A 27 -4.56 -5.11 -13.82
N GLY A 28 -4.80 -6.40 -14.06
CA GLY A 28 -3.92 -7.26 -14.86
C GLY A 28 -2.53 -7.51 -14.27
N LYS A 29 -1.50 -7.43 -15.13
CA LYS A 29 -0.09 -7.64 -14.75
C LYS A 29 0.50 -6.51 -13.91
N ASN A 30 -0.22 -5.40 -13.78
CA ASN A 30 0.07 -4.23 -12.95
C ASN A 30 1.52 -3.72 -12.94
N ASN A 31 2.29 -3.99 -14.00
CA ASN A 31 3.71 -3.65 -14.07
C ASN A 31 3.91 -2.13 -14.13
N THR A 32 3.07 -1.42 -14.87
CA THR A 32 3.17 0.03 -15.05
C THR A 32 2.84 0.76 -13.75
N GLU A 33 1.72 0.41 -13.12
CA GLU A 33 1.24 0.96 -11.86
C GLU A 33 2.25 0.66 -10.75
N LYS A 34 2.74 -0.58 -10.70
CA LYS A 34 3.76 -0.99 -9.74
C LYS A 34 5.02 -0.15 -9.86
N GLN A 35 5.55 0.02 -11.07
CA GLN A 35 6.74 0.86 -11.28
C GLN A 35 6.48 2.32 -10.91
N TYR A 36 5.34 2.87 -11.35
CA TYR A 36 4.95 4.24 -11.06
C TYR A 36 4.85 4.52 -9.57
N PHE A 37 4.12 3.69 -8.80
CA PHE A 37 3.97 3.93 -7.36
C PHE A 37 5.25 3.63 -6.57
N LEU A 38 6.05 2.65 -7.00
CA LEU A 38 7.33 2.37 -6.33
C LEU A 38 8.33 3.52 -6.48
N SER A 39 8.30 4.30 -7.56
CA SER A 39 9.18 5.47 -7.71
C SER A 39 8.91 6.56 -6.66
N PHE A 40 7.68 6.67 -6.13
CA PHE A 40 7.37 7.61 -5.05
C PHE A 40 7.96 7.21 -3.71
N GLN A 41 8.27 5.91 -3.49
CA GLN A 41 8.88 5.47 -2.25
C GLN A 41 10.28 6.07 -2.07
N GLU A 42 11.04 6.18 -3.17
CA GLU A 42 12.38 6.76 -3.20
C GLU A 42 12.33 8.29 -2.99
N GLN A 43 11.34 8.96 -3.56
CA GLN A 43 11.21 10.41 -3.51
C GLN A 43 10.63 10.94 -2.19
N HIS A 44 9.70 10.22 -1.56
CA HIS A 44 8.89 10.78 -0.46
C HIS A 44 9.06 10.13 0.90
N GLY A 45 9.79 9.01 1.04
CA GLY A 45 10.40 8.50 2.29
C GLY A 45 9.51 8.25 3.52
N LYS A 46 8.24 8.66 3.51
CA LYS A 46 7.31 8.70 4.66
C LYS A 46 6.51 7.40 4.79
N TYR A 47 6.26 6.74 3.67
CA TYR A 47 5.42 5.54 3.59
C TYR A 47 6.21 4.34 3.07
N SER A 48 5.79 3.13 3.46
CA SER A 48 6.23 1.88 2.86
C SER A 48 5.18 1.45 1.83
N ILE A 49 5.54 1.35 0.56
CA ILE A 49 4.63 1.01 -0.53
C ILE A 49 4.77 -0.48 -0.82
N GLN A 50 3.65 -1.20 -0.84
CA GLN A 50 3.61 -2.63 -1.14
C GLN A 50 2.52 -2.93 -2.18
N PHE A 51 2.81 -3.86 -3.08
CA PHE A 51 1.85 -4.30 -4.09
C PHE A 51 1.29 -5.68 -3.74
N VAL A 52 -0.04 -5.78 -3.72
CA VAL A 52 -0.78 -7.03 -3.51
C VAL A 52 -1.04 -7.66 -4.87
N ASN A 53 -0.53 -8.87 -5.05
CA ASN A 53 -0.81 -9.67 -6.23
C ASN A 53 -2.22 -10.29 -6.12
N THR A 54 -3.09 -9.95 -7.06
CA THR A 54 -4.47 -10.43 -7.17
C THR A 54 -4.62 -11.59 -8.16
N GLY A 55 -3.52 -12.14 -8.67
CA GLY A 55 -3.56 -13.34 -9.52
C GLY A 55 -4.19 -13.11 -10.91
N PHE A 56 -4.03 -11.92 -11.47
CA PHE A 56 -4.64 -11.45 -12.74
C PHE A 56 -6.15 -11.21 -12.69
N ASP A 57 -6.78 -11.19 -11.51
CA ASP A 57 -8.16 -10.74 -11.39
C ASP A 57 -8.30 -9.34 -11.98
N THR A 58 -9.09 -9.21 -13.04
CA THR A 58 -9.50 -7.92 -13.63
C THR A 58 -10.83 -7.43 -13.04
N ASP A 59 -11.42 -8.19 -12.12
CA ASP A 59 -12.70 -7.87 -11.50
C ASP A 59 -12.51 -7.09 -10.18
N PRO A 60 -13.08 -5.88 -10.04
CA PRO A 60 -12.95 -5.06 -8.83
C PRO A 60 -13.34 -5.76 -7.52
N ARG A 61 -14.30 -6.69 -7.57
CA ARG A 61 -14.75 -7.42 -6.36
C ARG A 61 -13.71 -8.46 -5.91
N GLY A 62 -13.10 -9.18 -6.85
CA GLY A 62 -11.99 -10.08 -6.58
C GLY A 62 -10.78 -9.35 -5.98
N MET A 63 -10.46 -8.17 -6.53
CA MET A 63 -9.42 -7.31 -6.00
C MET A 63 -9.72 -6.84 -4.57
N LEU A 64 -10.95 -6.39 -4.29
CA LEU A 64 -11.34 -5.97 -2.94
C LEU A 64 -11.14 -7.10 -1.92
N LYS A 65 -11.62 -8.31 -2.23
CA LYS A 65 -11.44 -9.48 -1.35
C LYS A 65 -9.97 -9.82 -1.12
N SER A 66 -9.15 -9.72 -2.15
CA SER A 66 -7.69 -9.93 -2.07
C SER A 66 -7.02 -8.88 -1.19
N MET A 67 -7.45 -7.62 -1.31
CA MET A 67 -6.95 -6.50 -0.51
C MET A 67 -7.36 -6.63 0.96
N GLU A 68 -8.60 -7.01 1.27
CA GLU A 68 -9.05 -7.30 2.64
C GLU A 68 -8.24 -8.45 3.28
N SER A 69 -7.97 -9.50 2.50
CA SER A 69 -7.16 -10.63 2.95
C SER A 69 -5.72 -10.19 3.24
N ALA A 70 -5.13 -9.39 2.35
CA ALA A 70 -3.79 -8.83 2.54
C ALA A 70 -3.74 -7.88 3.74
N TRP A 71 -4.76 -7.04 3.92
CA TRP A 71 -4.89 -6.12 5.05
C TRP A 71 -4.83 -6.85 6.39
N LYS A 72 -5.60 -7.94 6.52
CA LYS A 72 -5.59 -8.81 7.70
C LYS A 72 -4.24 -9.52 7.86
N ARG A 73 -3.71 -10.11 6.79
CA ARG A 73 -2.43 -10.85 6.79
C ARG A 73 -1.24 -9.98 7.22
N TYR A 74 -1.25 -8.72 6.84
CA TYR A 74 -0.18 -7.76 7.16
C TYR A 74 -0.44 -6.99 8.46
N GLU A 75 -1.52 -7.32 9.19
CA GLU A 75 -1.89 -6.69 10.45
C GLU A 75 -1.98 -5.15 10.35
N LEU A 76 -2.50 -4.67 9.21
CA LEU A 76 -2.59 -3.25 8.94
C LEU A 76 -3.72 -2.58 9.73
N SER A 77 -3.52 -1.32 10.05
CA SER A 77 -4.52 -0.55 10.79
C SER A 77 -4.56 0.91 10.34
N ALA A 78 -5.77 1.41 10.10
CA ALA A 78 -6.00 2.83 9.83
C ALA A 78 -5.52 3.72 11.00
N LYS A 79 -5.59 3.21 12.25
CA LYS A 79 -5.06 3.91 13.45
C LYS A 79 -3.55 4.13 13.38
N ASN A 80 -2.84 3.23 12.69
CA ASN A 80 -1.40 3.31 12.48
C ASN A 80 -1.02 4.12 11.23
N GLY A 81 -2.01 4.74 10.57
CA GLY A 81 -1.85 5.51 9.34
C GLY A 81 -1.74 4.65 8.08
N ASP A 82 -1.95 3.33 8.19
CA ASP A 82 -1.91 2.42 7.04
C ASP A 82 -3.11 2.67 6.13
N LYS A 83 -2.94 2.44 4.82
CA LYS A 83 -4.00 2.63 3.82
C LYS A 83 -3.94 1.57 2.73
N ALA A 84 -5.09 1.32 2.12
CA ALA A 84 -5.26 0.40 1.02
C ALA A 84 -5.89 1.11 -0.17
N TYR A 85 -5.40 0.83 -1.36
CA TYR A 85 -5.88 1.42 -2.61
C TYR A 85 -6.00 0.36 -3.70
N ILE A 86 -7.10 0.42 -4.45
CA ILE A 86 -7.32 -0.36 -5.67
C ILE A 86 -7.33 0.65 -6.81
N VAL A 87 -6.47 0.42 -7.81
CA VAL A 87 -6.33 1.29 -8.98
C VAL A 87 -6.96 0.59 -10.17
N LEU A 88 -7.95 1.23 -10.79
CA LEU A 88 -8.75 0.66 -11.87
C LEU A 88 -8.77 1.60 -13.07
N ASP A 89 -8.64 1.03 -14.27
CA ASP A 89 -8.86 1.75 -15.52
C ASP A 89 -10.34 1.65 -15.89
N MET A 90 -11.00 2.80 -15.88
CA MET A 90 -12.45 2.86 -16.03
C MET A 90 -12.92 2.75 -17.48
N ASP A 91 -12.08 3.09 -18.47
CA ASP A 91 -12.33 3.06 -19.92
C ASP A 91 -13.73 3.57 -20.35
N CYS A 92 -14.31 4.49 -19.58
CA CYS A 92 -15.71 4.93 -19.72
C CYS A 92 -16.74 3.79 -19.75
N ASN A 93 -16.44 2.62 -19.20
CA ASN A 93 -17.34 1.46 -19.19
C ASN A 93 -18.42 1.62 -18.11
N PRO A 94 -19.71 1.84 -18.46
CA PRO A 94 -20.76 2.11 -17.48
C PRO A 94 -21.00 0.95 -16.51
N ARG A 95 -20.71 -0.29 -16.91
CA ARG A 95 -20.85 -1.46 -16.03
C ARG A 95 -19.79 -1.48 -14.94
N LYS A 96 -18.53 -1.19 -15.27
CA LYS A 96 -17.45 -1.05 -14.27
C LYS A 96 -17.78 0.08 -13.30
N VAL A 97 -18.26 1.23 -13.79
CA VAL A 97 -18.68 2.37 -12.94
C VAL A 97 -19.76 1.96 -11.96
N LYS A 98 -20.80 1.26 -12.42
CA LYS A 98 -21.89 0.80 -11.56
C LYS A 98 -21.37 -0.15 -10.47
N LEU A 99 -20.54 -1.12 -10.85
CA LEU A 99 -19.96 -2.09 -9.91
C LEU A 99 -19.11 -1.39 -8.83
N VAL A 100 -18.23 -0.45 -9.22
CA VAL A 100 -17.40 0.28 -8.24
C VAL A 100 -18.27 1.05 -7.24
N LYS A 101 -19.34 1.70 -7.71
CA LYS A 101 -20.29 2.39 -6.82
C LYS A 101 -21.01 1.46 -5.86
N GLU A 102 -21.37 0.25 -6.30
CA GLU A 102 -21.99 -0.75 -5.43
C GLU A 102 -21.01 -1.23 -4.34
N LEU A 103 -19.72 -1.34 -4.67
CA LEU A 103 -18.68 -1.78 -3.74
C LEU A 103 -18.25 -0.69 -2.74
N GLU A 104 -18.39 0.59 -3.07
CA GLU A 104 -18.05 1.71 -2.17
C GLU A 104 -18.99 1.82 -0.95
N VAL A 105 -20.21 1.30 -1.08
CA VAL A 105 -21.25 1.40 -0.04
C VAL A 105 -21.15 0.26 1.00
N LEU A 106 -20.27 -0.72 0.79
CA LEU A 106 -20.03 -1.86 1.70
C LEU A 106 -19.06 -1.51 2.82
#